data_AF-A0A957Q0A1-F1
#
_entry.id   AF-A0A957Q0A1-F1
#
_cell.length_a   1.000
_cell.length_b   1.000
_cell.length_c   1.000
_cell.angle_alpha   90.00
_cell.angle_beta   90.00
_cell.angle_gamma   90.00
#
_symmetry.space_group_name_H-M   'P 1'
#
loop_
_entity.id
_entity.type
_entity.pdbx_description
1 polymer ?
#
loop_
_entity_poly.entity_id
_entity_poly.type
_entity_poly.pdbx_seq_one_letter_code
_entity_poly.pdbx_strand_id
1 'polypeptide(L)'
;MQRVTIIALRIAALIAFSCAPPAMAQADLPPFAIPLDHPAAPFLESYRFAVQEGATAEWRKMEGIAYDPTANRLYLAMSAVDQGMTDGKGDIDVAVNKCGVIYAAELDDEYTLHELYPLISGGPYNADDSDNPCPVDNIANPDNLAVDGAGNLWIAEDSAEHANNMLWMFDGSTLHRFATVPLGAEVTGLHINANNVLLFNISHPDGANLYPYNRSLIGVVTGYTAGAAFTSVPVPVGDARHGVQMAAGTYQPLGRSGERIPHSIEDGRFGQIPLADGSRLFCNRADGNMFLPMNQAGSEGYLLTNYECTPGGVSMLYIQQDGDGLWAVREGDMVDFAAVNGTWHNCFASVTPWNTGLSSEELPP
;
A
#
# COMPACT_ATOMS: atom_id res chain seq x y z
N MET A 1 85.84 19.89 -30.86
CA MET A 1 86.13 20.71 -29.66
C MET A 1 84.90 20.67 -28.74
N GLN A 2 85.11 20.31 -27.46
CA GLN A 2 84.31 20.53 -26.22
C GLN A 2 82.78 20.31 -26.26
N ARG A 3 82.18 19.31 -25.57
CA ARG A 3 81.98 19.05 -24.11
C ARG A 3 80.71 19.70 -23.50
N VAL A 4 79.84 18.81 -22.94
CA VAL A 4 79.13 18.85 -21.62
C VAL A 4 77.96 19.86 -21.49
N THR A 5 76.67 19.55 -21.21
CA THR A 5 75.90 18.72 -20.21
C THR A 5 75.50 19.46 -18.91
N ILE A 6 74.17 19.63 -18.71
CA ILE A 6 73.32 19.73 -17.48
C ILE A 6 73.46 20.94 -16.52
N ILE A 7 72.32 21.55 -16.14
CA ILE A 7 71.81 21.74 -14.74
C ILE A 7 70.29 22.00 -14.76
N ALA A 8 69.62 21.31 -13.83
CA ALA A 8 68.18 21.24 -13.57
C ALA A 8 67.65 22.45 -12.76
N LEU A 9 66.34 22.71 -12.86
CA LEU A 9 65.59 23.34 -11.77
C LEU A 9 64.32 22.51 -11.50
N ARG A 10 64.28 21.91 -10.31
CA ARG A 10 63.10 21.24 -9.72
C ARG A 10 62.34 22.27 -8.89
N ILE A 11 61.03 22.37 -9.04
CA ILE A 11 60.14 22.81 -7.97
C ILE A 11 59.06 21.73 -7.83
N ALA A 12 59.12 21.03 -6.70
CA ALA A 12 58.13 20.08 -6.26
C ALA A 12 56.97 20.84 -5.62
N ALA A 13 55.75 20.62 -6.09
CA ALA A 13 54.55 21.02 -5.36
C ALA A 13 54.24 19.92 -4.34
N LEU A 14 54.23 20.32 -3.06
CA LEU A 14 53.86 19.46 -1.93
C LEU A 14 52.39 19.02 -2.06
N ILE A 15 52.18 17.71 -2.00
CA ILE A 15 50.90 17.08 -1.71
C ILE A 15 50.59 17.32 -0.23
N ALA A 16 49.47 17.97 0.06
CA ALA A 16 48.82 17.87 1.35
C ALA A 16 47.50 17.10 1.14
N PHE A 17 47.44 15.92 1.74
CA PHE A 17 46.25 15.09 1.89
C PHE A 17 45.14 15.90 2.60
N SER A 18 43.96 15.98 2.02
CA SER A 18 42.72 16.09 2.80
C SER A 18 41.76 14.99 2.35
N CYS A 19 41.72 13.90 3.11
CA CYS A 19 40.56 13.03 3.17
C CYS A 19 39.42 13.83 3.83
N ALA A 20 38.42 14.21 3.04
CA ALA A 20 37.07 14.40 3.51
C ALA A 20 36.15 13.89 2.38
N PRO A 21 35.17 13.02 2.67
CA PRO A 21 34.14 12.72 1.68
C PRO A 21 33.37 14.01 1.36
N PRO A 22 32.73 14.14 0.18
CA PRO A 22 31.87 15.27 -0.07
C PRO A 22 30.70 15.22 0.91
N ALA A 23 30.75 16.05 1.95
CA ALA A 23 29.56 16.37 2.72
C ALA A 23 28.60 17.05 1.73
N MET A 24 27.45 16.41 1.48
CA MET A 24 26.35 17.08 0.78
C MET A 24 26.06 18.40 1.51
N ALA A 25 26.14 19.50 0.78
CA ALA A 25 25.83 20.81 1.35
C ALA A 25 24.35 20.84 1.74
N GLN A 26 24.06 21.38 2.91
CA GLN A 26 22.71 21.56 3.48
C GLN A 26 21.74 22.36 2.58
N ALA A 27 22.23 22.94 1.47
CA ALA A 27 21.45 23.72 0.51
C ALA A 27 20.60 22.89 -0.47
N ASP A 28 20.81 21.57 -0.56
CA ASP A 28 20.05 20.67 -1.44
C ASP A 28 19.05 19.78 -0.68
N LEU A 29 18.88 19.99 0.63
CA LEU A 29 17.91 19.24 1.43
C LEU A 29 16.51 19.85 1.27
N PRO A 30 15.45 19.02 1.19
CA PRO A 30 14.07 19.49 1.32
C PRO A 30 13.94 20.44 2.53
N PRO A 31 13.04 21.43 2.49
CA PRO A 31 12.92 22.46 3.52
C PRO A 31 12.68 21.91 4.95
N PHE A 32 12.29 20.64 5.08
CA PHE A 32 12.03 19.96 6.35
C PHE A 32 13.04 18.87 6.70
N ALA A 33 14.04 18.65 5.84
CA ALA A 33 14.96 17.55 6.05
C ALA A 33 15.93 17.79 7.21
N ILE A 34 16.11 16.78 8.06
CA ILE A 34 17.03 16.84 9.20
C ILE A 34 18.39 16.20 8.85
N PRO A 35 19.48 16.60 9.54
CA PRO A 35 20.77 15.92 9.45
C PRO A 35 20.66 14.45 9.85
N LEU A 36 21.37 13.56 9.16
CA LEU A 36 21.28 12.12 9.43
C LEU A 36 22.01 11.67 10.71
N ASP A 37 22.83 12.54 11.31
CA ASP A 37 23.41 12.33 12.65
C ASP A 37 22.46 12.78 13.78
N HIS A 38 21.30 13.36 13.45
CA HIS A 38 20.28 13.72 14.43
C HIS A 38 19.61 12.46 15.01
N PRO A 39 19.35 12.36 16.32
CA PRO A 39 18.71 11.17 16.94
C PRO A 39 17.35 10.78 16.38
N ALA A 40 16.65 11.71 15.70
CA ALA A 40 15.36 11.47 15.06
C ALA A 40 15.47 11.02 13.59
N ALA A 41 16.66 11.04 12.98
CA ALA A 41 16.85 10.67 11.57
C ALA A 41 16.34 9.25 11.22
N PRO A 42 16.49 8.22 12.06
CA PRO A 42 15.93 6.89 11.76
C PRO A 42 14.40 6.85 11.62
N PHE A 43 13.69 7.89 12.06
CA PHE A 43 12.23 7.96 12.09
C PHE A 43 11.65 8.97 11.12
N LEU A 44 12.34 10.10 10.91
CA LEU A 44 11.86 11.19 10.05
C LEU A 44 12.53 11.19 8.67
N GLU A 45 13.66 10.50 8.53
CA GLU A 45 14.47 10.41 7.31
C GLU A 45 14.74 8.96 6.96
N SER A 46 13.83 8.05 7.31
CA SER A 46 14.05 6.60 7.34
C SER A 46 14.71 6.06 6.06
N TYR A 47 14.28 6.55 4.89
CA TYR A 47 14.89 6.20 3.60
C TYR A 47 16.36 6.65 3.50
N ARG A 48 16.64 7.95 3.72
CA ARG A 48 18.00 8.50 3.64
C ARG A 48 18.93 7.92 4.71
N PHE A 49 18.40 7.70 5.91
CA PHE A 49 19.11 7.07 7.01
C PHE A 49 19.46 5.62 6.68
N ALA A 50 18.50 4.84 6.16
CA ALA A 50 18.76 3.46 5.75
C ALA A 50 19.85 3.35 4.67
N VAL A 51 19.84 4.24 3.66
CA VAL A 51 20.90 4.32 2.65
C VAL A 51 22.26 4.61 3.28
N GLN A 52 22.34 5.54 4.24
CA GLN A 52 23.59 5.83 4.96
C GLN A 52 24.13 4.61 5.71
N GLU A 53 23.24 3.81 6.29
CA GLU A 53 23.60 2.57 7.00
C GLU A 53 23.88 1.40 6.04
N GLY A 54 23.81 1.63 4.72
CA GLY A 54 24.17 0.65 3.69
C GLY A 54 23.01 -0.20 3.17
N ALA A 55 21.76 0.20 3.43
CA ALA A 55 20.61 -0.46 2.83
C ALA A 55 20.47 -0.13 1.35
N THR A 56 20.03 -1.12 0.57
CA THR A 56 19.61 -0.94 -0.82
C THR A 56 18.29 -0.16 -0.87
N ALA A 57 18.24 0.88 -1.69
CA ALA A 57 17.08 1.79 -1.77
C ALA A 57 16.55 1.97 -3.20
N GLU A 58 16.79 0.96 -4.03
CA GLU A 58 16.50 0.93 -5.47
C GLU A 58 15.07 0.45 -5.77
N TRP A 59 14.38 -0.09 -4.77
CA TRP A 59 13.00 -0.54 -4.85
C TRP A 59 12.09 0.55 -5.37
N ARG A 60 11.20 0.18 -6.29
CA ARG A 60 10.22 1.07 -6.88
C ARG A 60 8.83 0.62 -6.46
N LYS A 61 8.08 1.51 -5.79
CA LYS A 61 6.69 1.24 -5.38
C LYS A 61 6.57 -0.12 -4.67
N MET A 62 7.36 -0.27 -3.61
CA MET A 62 7.21 -1.37 -2.66
C MET A 62 6.02 -1.02 -1.77
N GLU A 63 4.86 -1.59 -2.08
CA GLU A 63 3.57 -1.25 -1.49
C GLU A 63 3.26 -2.19 -0.31
N GLY A 64 2.42 -3.21 -0.52
CA GLY A 64 1.96 -4.10 0.53
C GLY A 64 2.96 -5.15 0.97
N ILE A 65 2.85 -5.48 2.26
CA ILE A 65 3.57 -6.56 2.94
C ILE A 65 2.56 -7.47 3.64
N ALA A 66 2.74 -8.78 3.52
CA ALA A 66 1.96 -9.75 4.27
C ALA A 66 2.84 -10.87 4.82
N TYR A 67 2.52 -11.34 6.02
CA TYR A 67 3.24 -12.43 6.68
C TYR A 67 2.31 -13.61 6.90
N ASP A 68 2.72 -14.79 6.43
CA ASP A 68 2.11 -16.07 6.76
C ASP A 68 2.82 -16.68 7.98
N PRO A 69 2.18 -16.68 9.17
CA PRO A 69 2.77 -17.24 10.38
C PRO A 69 2.86 -18.77 10.36
N THR A 70 2.11 -19.46 9.49
CA THR A 70 2.12 -20.92 9.40
C THR A 70 3.30 -21.40 8.56
N ALA A 71 3.57 -20.73 7.44
CA ALA A 71 4.72 -21.02 6.59
C ALA A 71 6.00 -20.33 7.05
N ASN A 72 5.91 -19.37 7.99
CA ASN A 72 6.96 -18.41 8.33
C ASN A 72 7.49 -17.68 7.08
N ARG A 73 6.56 -17.18 6.26
CA ARG A 73 6.86 -16.60 4.94
C ARG A 73 6.40 -15.16 4.84
N LEU A 74 7.23 -14.31 4.25
CA LEU A 74 6.91 -12.93 3.93
C LEU A 74 6.57 -12.80 2.43
N TYR A 75 5.57 -11.99 2.13
CA TYR A 75 5.21 -11.57 0.78
C TYR A 75 5.35 -10.05 0.66
N LEU A 76 5.89 -9.59 -0.46
CA LEU A 76 6.12 -8.17 -0.75
C LEU A 76 5.57 -7.86 -2.15
N ALA A 77 4.74 -6.82 -2.25
CA ALA A 77 4.21 -6.32 -3.51
C ALA A 77 5.10 -5.21 -4.08
N MET A 78 5.61 -5.44 -5.29
CA MET A 78 6.30 -4.44 -6.10
C MET A 78 5.31 -4.06 -7.20
N SER A 79 4.67 -2.90 -7.05
CA SER A 79 3.66 -2.45 -8.00
C SER A 79 4.28 -2.24 -9.40
N ALA A 80 5.56 -1.85 -9.48
CA ALA A 80 6.31 -1.83 -10.73
C ALA A 80 7.77 -2.21 -10.53
N VAL A 81 8.37 -2.85 -11.54
CA VAL A 81 9.80 -3.08 -11.63
C VAL A 81 10.35 -2.23 -12.76
N ASP A 82 10.78 -1.02 -12.44
CA ASP A 82 11.42 -0.07 -13.34
C ASP A 82 12.36 0.89 -12.57
N GLN A 83 12.89 1.91 -13.26
CA GLN A 83 13.76 2.93 -12.69
C GLN A 83 14.97 2.34 -11.95
N GLY A 84 15.08 2.56 -10.63
CA GLY A 84 16.23 2.14 -9.83
C GLY A 84 16.49 0.64 -9.87
N MET A 85 15.45 -0.18 -10.10
CA MET A 85 15.60 -1.64 -10.17
C MET A 85 16.15 -2.15 -11.51
N THR A 86 16.28 -1.27 -12.51
CA THR A 86 16.53 -1.67 -13.92
C THR A 86 17.53 -0.76 -14.63
N ASP A 87 18.25 0.11 -13.90
CA ASP A 87 19.15 1.10 -14.50
C ASP A 87 20.61 0.63 -14.63
N GLY A 88 20.88 -0.62 -14.24
CA GLY A 88 22.20 -1.25 -14.29
C GLY A 88 23.16 -0.77 -13.21
N LYS A 89 22.64 -0.21 -12.09
CA LYS A 89 23.44 0.26 -10.95
C LYS A 89 23.02 -0.46 -9.66
N GLY A 90 23.79 -0.19 -8.60
CA GLY A 90 23.62 -0.71 -7.25
C GLY A 90 23.49 -2.23 -7.16
N ASP A 91 22.60 -2.69 -6.28
CA ASP A 91 22.44 -4.09 -5.92
C ASP A 91 21.29 -4.76 -6.70
N ILE A 92 20.31 -3.98 -7.20
CA ILE A 92 19.15 -4.48 -7.94
C ILE A 92 19.27 -4.12 -9.43
N ASP A 93 19.54 -5.13 -10.25
CA ASP A 93 19.49 -5.03 -11.71
C ASP A 93 18.70 -6.20 -12.30
N VAL A 94 17.40 -5.99 -12.49
CA VAL A 94 16.46 -6.99 -13.02
C VAL A 94 15.76 -6.48 -14.27
N ALA A 95 15.12 -7.39 -15.01
CA ALA A 95 14.35 -7.01 -16.19
C ALA A 95 13.12 -6.19 -15.81
N VAL A 96 12.80 -5.17 -16.63
CA VAL A 96 11.60 -4.35 -16.46
C VAL A 96 10.34 -5.20 -16.47
N ASN A 97 9.46 -4.93 -15.50
CA ASN A 97 8.10 -5.44 -15.47
C ASN A 97 7.14 -4.34 -14.97
N LYS A 98 6.40 -3.75 -15.90
CA LYS A 98 5.42 -2.69 -15.62
C LYS A 98 4.16 -3.17 -14.92
N CYS A 99 3.84 -4.46 -15.04
CA CYS A 99 2.68 -5.08 -14.41
C CYS A 99 2.97 -5.50 -12.95
N GLY A 100 4.21 -5.30 -12.47
CA GLY A 100 4.60 -5.58 -11.10
C GLY A 100 4.88 -7.05 -10.82
N VAL A 101 5.35 -7.30 -9.60
CA VAL A 101 5.80 -8.61 -9.11
C VAL A 101 5.42 -8.75 -7.64
N ILE A 102 4.90 -9.92 -7.26
CA ILE A 102 4.91 -10.37 -5.87
C ILE A 102 6.20 -11.14 -5.64
N TYR A 103 6.99 -10.68 -4.68
CA TYR A 103 8.13 -11.42 -4.16
C TYR A 103 7.74 -12.18 -2.89
N ALA A 104 8.41 -13.30 -2.66
CA ALA A 104 8.30 -14.06 -1.41
C ALA A 104 9.68 -14.33 -0.82
N ALA A 105 9.73 -14.44 0.51
CA ALA A 105 10.91 -14.83 1.26
C ALA A 105 10.50 -15.76 2.40
N GLU A 106 11.21 -16.88 2.55
CA GLU A 106 11.13 -17.67 3.77
C GLU A 106 11.95 -16.99 4.87
N LEU A 107 11.42 -16.98 6.08
CA LEU A 107 12.09 -16.44 7.25
C LEU A 107 12.67 -17.56 8.11
N ASP A 108 13.80 -17.30 8.76
CA ASP A 108 14.26 -18.15 9.87
C ASP A 108 13.53 -17.85 11.19
N ASP A 109 13.89 -18.56 12.26
CA ASP A 109 13.27 -18.40 13.60
C ASP A 109 13.55 -17.01 14.20
N GLU A 110 14.55 -16.29 13.69
CA GLU A 110 14.90 -14.92 14.05
C GLU A 110 14.23 -13.86 13.14
N TYR A 111 13.33 -14.27 12.24
CA TYR A 111 12.69 -13.42 11.24
C TYR A 111 13.66 -12.79 10.22
N THR A 112 14.80 -13.43 9.99
CA THR A 112 15.77 -13.00 8.99
C THR A 112 15.37 -13.56 7.62
N LEU A 113 15.33 -12.69 6.61
CA LEU A 113 15.20 -13.09 5.22
C LEU A 113 16.59 -13.31 4.59
N HIS A 114 16.81 -14.47 3.99
CA HIS A 114 18.09 -14.82 3.34
C HIS A 114 18.01 -14.78 1.81
N GLU A 115 16.81 -14.96 1.25
CA GLU A 115 16.56 -14.96 -0.19
C GLU A 115 15.17 -14.37 -0.47
N LEU A 116 15.11 -13.52 -1.49
CA LEU A 116 13.86 -12.98 -2.02
C LEU A 116 13.72 -13.47 -3.46
N TYR A 117 12.62 -14.15 -3.77
CA TYR A 117 12.38 -14.71 -5.10
C TYR A 117 11.03 -14.23 -5.66
N PRO A 118 10.93 -14.03 -6.99
CA PRO A 118 9.66 -13.66 -7.62
C PRO A 118 8.70 -14.85 -7.54
N LEU A 119 7.55 -14.65 -6.87
CA LEU A 119 6.50 -15.65 -6.74
C LEU A 119 5.48 -15.53 -7.88
N ILE A 120 5.01 -14.31 -8.14
CA ILE A 120 4.03 -14.01 -9.19
C ILE A 120 4.54 -12.80 -9.97
N SER A 121 4.62 -12.92 -11.29
CA SER A 121 5.03 -11.84 -12.17
C SER A 121 3.84 -11.44 -13.03
N GLY A 122 3.49 -10.15 -13.11
CA GLY A 122 2.32 -9.67 -13.85
C GLY A 122 2.33 -9.99 -15.36
N GLY A 123 3.50 -10.25 -15.94
CA GLY A 123 3.63 -10.78 -17.30
C GLY A 123 3.98 -9.72 -18.35
N PRO A 124 3.85 -10.05 -19.66
CA PRO A 124 4.28 -9.16 -20.73
C PRO A 124 3.35 -7.94 -20.87
N TYR A 125 3.95 -6.75 -20.95
CA TYR A 125 3.24 -5.50 -21.18
C TYR A 125 2.93 -5.28 -22.66
N ASN A 126 1.68 -4.96 -23.00
CA ASN A 126 1.22 -4.66 -24.35
C ASN A 126 0.74 -3.21 -24.47
N ALA A 127 1.61 -2.32 -24.95
CA ALA A 127 1.28 -0.90 -25.12
C ALA A 127 0.19 -0.61 -26.18
N ASP A 128 -0.17 -1.59 -27.01
CA ASP A 128 -1.21 -1.44 -28.04
C ASP A 128 -2.61 -1.76 -27.51
N ASP A 129 -2.73 -2.37 -26.31
CA ASP A 129 -4.02 -2.55 -25.63
C ASP A 129 -4.29 -1.35 -24.74
N SER A 130 -5.24 -0.49 -25.13
CA SER A 130 -5.54 0.73 -24.36
C SER A 130 -6.33 0.49 -23.09
N ASP A 131 -7.00 -0.65 -22.98
CA ASP A 131 -7.89 -0.95 -21.86
C ASP A 131 -7.18 -1.82 -20.84
N ASN A 132 -6.38 -2.80 -21.29
CA ASN A 132 -5.63 -3.70 -20.43
C ASN A 132 -4.22 -3.97 -20.98
N PRO A 133 -3.28 -3.02 -20.84
CA PRO A 133 -1.87 -3.24 -21.17
C PRO A 133 -1.24 -4.45 -20.47
N CYS A 134 -1.72 -4.82 -19.29
CA CYS A 134 -1.31 -6.03 -18.58
C CYS A 134 -2.27 -7.21 -18.86
N PRO A 135 -1.78 -8.47 -18.81
CA PRO A 135 -2.63 -9.63 -19.06
C PRO A 135 -3.76 -9.75 -18.03
N VAL A 136 -5.01 -9.67 -18.50
CA VAL A 136 -6.21 -9.70 -17.63
C VAL A 136 -6.36 -10.95 -16.77
N ASP A 137 -5.70 -12.06 -17.12
CA ASP A 137 -5.70 -13.31 -16.32
C ASP A 137 -4.50 -13.43 -15.38
N ASN A 138 -3.87 -12.29 -15.04
CA ASN A 138 -2.75 -12.18 -14.12
C ASN A 138 -2.83 -10.86 -13.34
N ILE A 139 -1.92 -10.64 -12.38
CA ILE A 139 -1.87 -9.37 -11.62
C ILE A 139 -1.38 -8.19 -12.47
N ALA A 140 -1.86 -6.99 -12.16
CA ALA A 140 -1.28 -5.73 -12.59
C ALA A 140 -1.14 -4.76 -11.41
N ASN A 141 0.05 -4.20 -11.21
CA ASN A 141 0.37 -3.23 -10.16
C ASN A 141 -0.17 -3.66 -8.78
N PRO A 142 0.29 -4.81 -8.25
CA PRO A 142 -0.13 -5.29 -6.96
C PRO A 142 0.23 -4.25 -5.89
N ASP A 143 -0.71 -4.01 -4.98
CA ASP A 143 -0.58 -3.09 -3.88
C ASP A 143 -0.77 -3.83 -2.55
N ASN A 144 -2.00 -3.91 -2.05
CA ASN A 144 -2.23 -4.47 -0.73
C ASN A 144 -2.19 -6.00 -0.74
N LEU A 145 -1.64 -6.58 0.33
CA LEU A 145 -1.54 -8.02 0.53
C LEU A 145 -2.18 -8.44 1.85
N ALA A 146 -2.79 -9.62 1.87
CA ALA A 146 -3.22 -10.28 3.10
C ALA A 146 -3.08 -11.81 2.97
N VAL A 147 -2.94 -12.50 4.09
CA VAL A 147 -2.95 -13.97 4.13
C VAL A 147 -4.18 -14.41 4.92
N ASP A 148 -4.96 -15.34 4.37
CA ASP A 148 -6.10 -15.91 5.08
C ASP A 148 -5.70 -17.07 6.01
N GLY A 149 -6.63 -17.53 6.85
CA GLY A 149 -6.38 -18.63 7.79
C GLY A 149 -6.12 -19.99 7.13
N ALA A 150 -6.27 -20.12 5.80
CA ALA A 150 -5.91 -21.31 5.04
C ALA A 150 -4.52 -21.20 4.39
N GLY A 151 -3.83 -20.07 4.54
CA GLY A 151 -2.52 -19.80 3.95
C GLY A 151 -2.57 -19.31 2.51
N ASN A 152 -3.74 -18.93 2.00
CA ASN A 152 -3.83 -18.33 0.67
C ASN A 152 -3.41 -16.86 0.71
N LEU A 153 -2.69 -16.41 -0.31
CA LEU A 153 -2.30 -15.01 -0.47
C LEU A 153 -3.37 -14.25 -1.24
N TRP A 154 -3.90 -13.19 -0.64
CA TRP A 154 -4.83 -12.25 -1.26
C TRP A 154 -4.08 -11.02 -1.74
N ILE A 155 -4.38 -10.57 -2.96
CA ILE A 155 -3.64 -9.51 -3.66
C ILE A 155 -4.64 -8.52 -4.25
N ALA A 156 -4.52 -7.27 -3.82
CA ALA A 156 -5.33 -6.16 -4.32
C ALA A 156 -4.54 -5.35 -5.37
N GLU A 157 -5.22 -4.87 -6.40
CA GLU A 157 -4.62 -4.05 -7.45
C GLU A 157 -4.90 -2.56 -7.25
N ASP A 158 -3.86 -1.74 -7.41
CA ASP A 158 -3.92 -0.32 -7.76
C ASP A 158 -3.22 -0.10 -9.10
N SER A 159 -3.98 -0.33 -10.18
CA SER A 159 -3.47 -0.34 -11.54
C SER A 159 -4.21 0.64 -12.44
N ALA A 160 -3.43 1.30 -13.29
CA ALA A 160 -3.91 1.94 -14.51
C ALA A 160 -3.81 1.02 -15.74
N GLU A 161 -3.29 -0.20 -15.58
CA GLU A 161 -2.98 -1.15 -16.66
C GLU A 161 -4.02 -2.27 -16.79
N HIS A 162 -5.06 -2.25 -15.95
CA HIS A 162 -6.32 -2.96 -16.11
C HIS A 162 -7.48 -1.96 -16.05
N ALA A 163 -8.48 -2.12 -16.93
CA ALA A 163 -9.65 -1.24 -16.94
C ALA A 163 -10.46 -1.30 -15.63
N ASN A 164 -10.59 -2.49 -15.06
CA ASN A 164 -11.19 -2.75 -13.76
C ASN A 164 -10.15 -3.43 -12.89
N ASN A 165 -9.76 -2.80 -11.78
CA ASN A 165 -8.89 -3.43 -10.79
C ASN A 165 -9.55 -4.65 -10.17
N MET A 166 -8.71 -5.60 -9.77
CA MET A 166 -9.14 -6.92 -9.33
C MET A 166 -8.65 -7.22 -7.91
N LEU A 167 -9.42 -8.04 -7.19
CA LEU A 167 -8.98 -8.71 -5.98
C LEU A 167 -8.72 -10.17 -6.32
N TRP A 168 -7.47 -10.59 -6.16
CA TRP A 168 -7.02 -11.94 -6.42
C TRP A 168 -6.84 -12.75 -5.15
N MET A 169 -6.91 -14.07 -5.28
CA MET A 169 -6.47 -15.04 -4.28
C MET A 169 -5.57 -16.07 -4.96
N PHE A 170 -4.37 -16.27 -4.43
CA PHE A 170 -3.41 -17.27 -4.86
C PHE A 170 -3.36 -18.42 -3.85
N ASP A 171 -3.70 -19.62 -4.31
CA ASP A 171 -3.80 -20.82 -3.45
C ASP A 171 -2.46 -21.57 -3.24
N GLY A 172 -1.34 -20.93 -3.61
CA GLY A 172 -0.02 -21.55 -3.67
C GLY A 172 0.30 -22.19 -5.02
N SER A 173 -0.67 -22.30 -5.93
CA SER A 173 -0.49 -22.87 -7.27
C SER A 173 -1.15 -22.06 -8.39
N THR A 174 -2.36 -21.56 -8.14
CA THR A 174 -3.24 -20.94 -9.12
C THR A 174 -3.72 -19.60 -8.60
N LEU A 175 -3.72 -18.60 -9.47
CA LEU A 175 -4.27 -17.29 -9.21
C LEU A 175 -5.75 -17.26 -9.60
N HIS A 176 -6.61 -16.88 -8.67
CA HIS A 176 -8.06 -16.85 -8.84
C HIS A 176 -8.59 -15.42 -8.70
N ARG A 177 -9.43 -14.99 -9.64
CA ARG A 177 -10.08 -13.67 -9.60
C ARG A 177 -11.28 -13.73 -8.67
N PHE A 178 -11.15 -13.19 -7.45
CA PHE A 178 -12.23 -13.21 -6.48
C PHE A 178 -13.23 -12.08 -6.73
N ALA A 179 -12.76 -10.87 -7.01
CA ALA A 179 -13.63 -9.74 -7.30
C ALA A 179 -13.03 -8.80 -8.35
N THR A 180 -13.89 -7.99 -8.95
CA THR A 180 -13.50 -6.80 -9.72
C THR A 180 -14.23 -5.58 -9.20
N VAL A 181 -13.56 -4.45 -9.15
CA VAL A 181 -14.16 -3.17 -8.73
C VAL A 181 -14.52 -2.27 -9.92
N PRO A 182 -15.43 -1.30 -9.73
CA PRO A 182 -15.89 -0.41 -10.81
C PRO A 182 -14.76 0.35 -11.51
N LEU A 183 -15.01 0.83 -12.74
CA LEU A 183 -14.03 1.61 -13.51
C LEU A 183 -13.46 2.79 -12.71
N GLY A 184 -12.15 3.01 -12.85
CA GLY A 184 -11.41 4.06 -12.19
C GLY A 184 -11.17 3.83 -10.69
N ALA A 185 -11.69 2.73 -10.14
CA ALA A 185 -11.41 2.34 -8.77
C ALA A 185 -10.20 1.42 -8.68
N GLU A 186 -9.54 1.47 -7.54
CA GLU A 186 -8.56 0.50 -7.06
C GLU A 186 -9.17 -0.31 -5.90
N VAL A 187 -8.55 -1.44 -5.57
CA VAL A 187 -8.90 -2.24 -4.38
C VAL A 187 -7.91 -1.90 -3.28
N THR A 188 -8.37 -1.27 -2.20
CA THR A 188 -7.50 -0.87 -1.09
C THR A 188 -7.98 -1.43 0.25
N GLY A 189 -7.22 -1.22 1.32
CA GLY A 189 -7.60 -1.62 2.67
C GLY A 189 -7.90 -3.11 2.81
N LEU A 190 -7.19 -3.96 2.05
CA LEU A 190 -7.36 -5.41 2.12
C LEU A 190 -6.99 -5.91 3.52
N HIS A 191 -7.98 -6.43 4.25
CA HIS A 191 -7.80 -6.98 5.59
C HIS A 191 -8.61 -8.25 5.75
N ILE A 192 -8.00 -9.28 6.33
CA ILE A 192 -8.66 -10.52 6.72
C ILE A 192 -8.46 -10.70 8.21
N ASN A 193 -9.55 -10.68 8.97
CA ASN A 193 -9.46 -10.81 10.42
C ASN A 193 -9.26 -12.29 10.85
N ALA A 194 -9.03 -12.51 12.15
CA ALA A 194 -8.81 -13.85 12.71
C ALA A 194 -9.96 -14.85 12.50
N ASN A 195 -11.16 -14.38 12.12
CA ASN A 195 -12.33 -15.21 11.81
C ASN A 195 -12.61 -15.29 10.30
N ASN A 196 -11.61 -14.96 9.48
CA ASN A 196 -11.66 -14.99 8.01
C ASN A 196 -12.74 -14.09 7.41
N VAL A 197 -13.08 -12.99 8.10
CA VAL A 197 -13.90 -11.91 7.53
C VAL A 197 -13.01 -11.05 6.65
N LEU A 198 -13.39 -10.91 5.39
CA LEU A 198 -12.69 -10.12 4.39
C LEU A 198 -13.27 -8.70 4.34
N LEU A 199 -12.42 -7.71 4.57
CA LEU A 199 -12.70 -6.29 4.38
C LEU A 199 -11.81 -5.74 3.26
N PHE A 200 -12.39 -4.89 2.43
CA PHE A 200 -11.65 -4.10 1.45
C PHE A 200 -12.47 -2.88 1.03
N ASN A 201 -11.78 -1.89 0.52
CA ASN A 201 -12.32 -0.62 0.10
C ASN A 201 -12.31 -0.52 -1.42
N ILE A 202 -13.20 0.32 -1.92
CA ILE A 202 -13.23 0.74 -3.33
C ILE A 202 -12.80 2.19 -3.29
N SER A 203 -11.56 2.49 -3.65
CA SER A 203 -11.02 3.84 -3.59
C SER A 203 -11.22 4.57 -4.91
N HIS A 204 -11.45 5.88 -4.81
CA HIS A 204 -11.54 6.85 -5.90
C HIS A 204 -12.19 6.40 -7.23
N PRO A 205 -13.34 5.69 -7.22
CA PRO A 205 -13.97 5.25 -8.46
C PRO A 205 -14.32 6.43 -9.36
N ASP A 206 -14.43 6.17 -10.66
CA ASP A 206 -14.94 7.16 -11.61
C ASP A 206 -16.32 7.66 -11.16
N GLY A 207 -16.46 8.99 -11.08
CA GLY A 207 -17.71 9.64 -10.71
C GLY A 207 -18.87 9.38 -11.70
N ALA A 208 -18.58 8.88 -12.90
CA ALA A 208 -19.55 8.46 -13.89
C ALA A 208 -20.20 7.08 -13.61
N ASN A 209 -19.66 6.30 -12.66
CA ASN A 209 -20.29 5.04 -12.24
C ASN A 209 -21.68 5.28 -11.64
N LEU A 210 -22.49 4.21 -11.53
CA LEU A 210 -23.79 4.29 -10.88
C LEU A 210 -23.65 4.29 -9.36
N TYR A 211 -24.61 4.90 -8.66
CA TYR A 211 -24.69 4.76 -7.21
C TYR A 211 -24.80 3.27 -6.80
N PRO A 212 -24.08 2.81 -5.75
CA PRO A 212 -23.25 3.58 -4.82
C PRO A 212 -21.78 3.77 -5.27
N TYR A 213 -21.39 3.16 -6.38
CA TYR A 213 -20.02 2.96 -6.86
C TYR A 213 -19.34 4.17 -7.50
N ASN A 214 -19.89 5.36 -7.34
CA ASN A 214 -19.34 6.61 -7.89
C ASN A 214 -18.61 7.48 -6.86
N ARG A 215 -18.35 6.91 -5.67
CA ARG A 215 -17.51 7.47 -4.61
C ARG A 215 -16.85 6.34 -3.83
N SER A 216 -15.81 6.68 -3.08
CA SER A 216 -15.11 5.73 -2.23
C SER A 216 -16.05 5.02 -1.27
N LEU A 217 -15.85 3.71 -1.13
CA LEU A 217 -16.62 2.83 -0.25
C LEU A 217 -15.68 2.11 0.71
N ILE A 218 -16.05 2.10 1.98
CA ILE A 218 -15.50 1.20 2.99
C ILE A 218 -16.40 -0.04 3.02
N GLY A 219 -15.84 -1.23 2.91
CA GLY A 219 -16.65 -2.44 2.71
C GLY A 219 -16.21 -3.68 3.48
N VAL A 220 -17.17 -4.58 3.62
CA VAL A 220 -16.99 -5.93 4.15
C VAL A 220 -17.68 -6.94 3.24
N VAL A 221 -17.10 -8.11 3.08
CA VAL A 221 -17.74 -9.22 2.35
C VAL A 221 -18.56 -10.06 3.31
N THR A 222 -19.86 -10.16 3.05
CA THR A 222 -20.80 -10.98 3.83
C THR A 222 -21.16 -12.27 3.10
N GLY A 223 -21.59 -13.28 3.84
CA GLY A 223 -21.98 -14.58 3.25
C GLY A 223 -20.82 -15.37 2.63
N TYR A 224 -19.58 -14.99 2.94
CA TYR A 224 -18.36 -15.69 2.54
C TYR A 224 -17.35 -15.67 3.68
N THR A 225 -16.54 -16.72 3.77
CA THR A 225 -15.45 -16.86 4.74
C THR A 225 -14.18 -17.07 3.94
N ALA A 226 -13.17 -16.23 4.12
CA ALA A 226 -11.89 -16.36 3.43
C ALA A 226 -11.29 -17.77 3.65
N GLY A 227 -10.72 -18.33 2.58
CA GLY A 227 -10.28 -19.73 2.52
C GLY A 227 -11.35 -20.73 2.07
N ALA A 228 -12.63 -20.33 1.97
CA ALA A 228 -13.66 -21.17 1.36
C ALA A 228 -13.54 -21.18 -0.18
N ALA A 229 -13.88 -22.31 -0.79
CA ALA A 229 -13.83 -22.47 -2.24
C ALA A 229 -14.84 -21.57 -2.97
N PHE A 230 -14.43 -21.08 -4.15
CA PHE A 230 -15.26 -20.28 -5.05
C PHE A 230 -14.86 -20.53 -6.51
N THR A 231 -15.61 -19.96 -7.45
CA THR A 231 -15.27 -19.96 -8.88
C THR A 231 -14.91 -18.54 -9.29
N SER A 232 -13.75 -18.36 -9.93
CA SER A 232 -13.28 -17.04 -10.39
C SER A 232 -14.34 -16.29 -11.21
N VAL A 233 -14.48 -14.99 -10.96
CA VAL A 233 -15.31 -14.13 -11.82
C VAL A 233 -14.63 -13.91 -13.17
N PRO A 234 -15.39 -13.78 -14.27
CA PRO A 234 -14.82 -13.41 -15.57
C PRO A 234 -14.38 -11.95 -15.59
N VAL A 235 -13.66 -11.55 -16.64
CA VAL A 235 -13.36 -10.13 -16.91
C VAL A 235 -14.69 -9.39 -17.17
N PRO A 236 -14.98 -8.29 -16.47
CA PRO A 236 -16.23 -7.57 -16.65
C PRO A 236 -16.37 -6.96 -18.05
N VAL A 237 -17.59 -6.98 -18.60
CA VAL A 237 -17.92 -6.37 -19.90
C VAL A 237 -19.21 -5.58 -19.82
N GLY A 238 -19.36 -4.58 -20.68
CA GLY A 238 -20.56 -3.73 -20.72
C GLY A 238 -20.84 -3.07 -19.36
N ASP A 239 -22.09 -3.14 -18.92
CA ASP A 239 -22.56 -2.51 -17.67
C ASP A 239 -21.90 -3.10 -16.41
N ALA A 240 -21.40 -4.34 -16.48
CA ALA A 240 -20.75 -5.00 -15.33
C ALA A 240 -19.46 -4.28 -14.90
N ARG A 241 -18.83 -3.50 -15.80
CA ARG A 241 -17.63 -2.70 -15.50
C ARG A 241 -17.90 -1.55 -14.52
N HIS A 242 -19.16 -1.15 -14.33
CA HIS A 242 -19.53 -0.01 -13.49
C HIS A 242 -19.97 -0.42 -12.07
N GLY A 243 -19.77 -1.69 -11.69
CA GLY A 243 -20.15 -2.23 -10.40
C GLY A 243 -19.18 -3.31 -9.92
N VAL A 244 -19.37 -3.74 -8.67
CA VAL A 244 -18.58 -4.83 -8.11
C VAL A 244 -19.08 -6.18 -8.61
N GLN A 245 -18.17 -7.03 -9.08
CA GLN A 245 -18.43 -8.45 -9.35
C GLN A 245 -17.74 -9.28 -8.27
N MET A 246 -18.44 -10.25 -7.69
CA MET A 246 -17.93 -11.10 -6.60
C MET A 246 -18.07 -12.57 -6.97
N ALA A 247 -17.02 -13.35 -6.73
CA ALA A 247 -17.00 -14.79 -6.93
C ALA A 247 -17.85 -15.53 -5.88
N ALA A 248 -17.86 -15.02 -4.66
CA ALA A 248 -18.65 -15.53 -3.55
C ALA A 248 -18.98 -14.42 -2.56
N GLY A 249 -20.08 -14.60 -1.81
CA GLY A 249 -20.56 -13.62 -0.84
C GLY A 249 -21.17 -12.39 -1.49
N THR A 250 -21.27 -11.30 -0.73
CA THR A 250 -21.81 -10.01 -1.17
C THR A 250 -20.99 -8.89 -0.58
N TYR A 251 -20.55 -7.95 -1.42
CA TYR A 251 -19.91 -6.72 -0.97
C TYR A 251 -20.95 -5.83 -0.28
N GLN A 252 -20.76 -5.57 1.00
CA GLN A 252 -21.59 -4.70 1.80
C GLN A 252 -20.84 -3.39 2.09
N PRO A 253 -21.29 -2.24 1.55
CA PRO A 253 -20.79 -0.95 1.96
C PRO A 253 -21.12 -0.67 3.44
N LEU A 254 -20.09 -0.36 4.23
CA LEU A 254 -20.19 0.13 5.60
C LEU A 254 -20.25 1.65 5.65
N GLY A 255 -19.55 2.31 4.72
CA GLY A 255 -19.48 3.75 4.63
C GLY A 255 -19.19 4.19 3.20
N ARG A 256 -19.68 5.37 2.84
CA ARG A 256 -19.45 5.97 1.52
C ARG A 256 -19.01 7.41 1.68
N SER A 257 -17.92 7.79 1.03
CA SER A 257 -17.35 9.13 1.17
C SER A 257 -18.39 10.23 0.96
N GLY A 258 -18.51 11.10 1.96
CA GLY A 258 -19.38 12.28 1.98
C GLY A 258 -20.73 12.02 2.62
N GLU A 259 -21.06 10.78 2.95
CA GLU A 259 -22.25 10.44 3.73
C GLU A 259 -22.01 10.61 5.22
N ARG A 260 -23.08 10.88 5.98
CA ARG A 260 -22.99 11.06 7.43
C ARG A 260 -22.55 9.76 8.07
N ILE A 261 -21.61 9.85 9.00
CA ILE A 261 -21.23 8.69 9.81
C ILE A 261 -22.35 8.48 10.84
N PRO A 262 -22.91 7.26 10.97
CA PRO A 262 -23.94 6.98 11.96
C PRO A 262 -23.47 7.36 13.37
N HIS A 263 -24.35 8.03 14.14
CA HIS A 263 -24.09 8.42 15.53
C HIS A 263 -22.80 9.22 15.79
N SER A 264 -22.26 9.89 14.77
CA SER A 264 -21.11 10.78 14.92
C SER A 264 -21.38 11.92 15.90
N ILE A 265 -20.41 12.17 16.78
CA ILE A 265 -20.47 13.23 17.78
C ILE A 265 -20.23 14.60 17.12
N GLU A 266 -19.39 14.65 16.09
CA GLU A 266 -18.97 15.89 15.43
C GLU A 266 -19.78 16.25 14.17
N ASP A 267 -20.90 15.56 13.94
CA ASP A 267 -21.63 15.57 12.67
C ASP A 267 -20.69 15.33 11.46
N GLY A 268 -19.80 14.36 11.63
CA GLY A 268 -18.80 13.93 10.69
C GLY A 268 -19.37 13.14 9.52
N ARG A 269 -18.61 13.15 8.43
CA ARG A 269 -18.90 12.41 7.21
C ARG A 269 -17.68 11.58 6.83
N PHE A 270 -17.91 10.43 6.20
CA PHE A 270 -16.82 9.60 5.69
C PHE A 270 -15.93 10.43 4.76
N GLY A 271 -14.62 10.43 5.03
CA GLY A 271 -13.62 11.19 4.28
C GLY A 271 -13.68 12.70 4.49
N GLN A 272 -14.41 13.21 5.48
CA GLN A 272 -14.41 14.64 5.80
C GLN A 272 -13.33 14.97 6.83
N ILE A 273 -12.12 15.23 6.35
CA ILE A 273 -10.92 15.43 7.15
C ILE A 273 -10.99 16.79 7.87
N PRO A 274 -10.98 16.84 9.21
CA PRO A 274 -10.86 18.09 9.96
C PRO A 274 -9.46 18.68 9.78
N LEU A 275 -9.39 20.00 9.54
CA LEU A 275 -8.13 20.72 9.36
C LEU A 275 -7.80 21.59 10.57
N ALA A 276 -6.51 21.88 10.76
CA ALA A 276 -6.03 22.66 11.91
C ALA A 276 -6.58 24.10 11.98
N ASP A 277 -7.06 24.65 10.86
CA ASP A 277 -7.70 25.97 10.81
C ASP A 277 -9.21 25.93 11.13
N GLY A 278 -9.74 24.75 11.50
CA GLY A 278 -11.15 24.50 11.77
C GLY A 278 -12.01 24.26 10.53
N SER A 279 -11.44 24.34 9.33
CA SER A 279 -12.13 23.95 8.09
C SER A 279 -12.12 22.43 7.90
N ARG A 280 -12.76 21.95 6.83
CA ARG A 280 -12.87 20.51 6.54
C ARG A 280 -12.57 20.26 5.06
N LEU A 281 -11.72 19.28 4.77
CA LEU A 281 -11.44 18.78 3.42
C LEU A 281 -12.30 17.55 3.15
N PHE A 282 -12.77 17.40 1.91
CA PHE A 282 -13.42 16.17 1.47
C PHE A 282 -12.44 15.29 0.69
N CYS A 283 -12.21 14.07 1.18
CA CYS A 283 -11.39 13.04 0.56
C CYS A 283 -12.24 11.88 0.06
N ASN A 284 -12.00 11.50 -1.20
CA ASN A 284 -12.67 10.39 -1.88
C ASN A 284 -11.70 9.24 -2.19
N ARG A 285 -10.69 9.02 -1.33
CA ARG A 285 -9.65 7.98 -1.46
C ARG A 285 -9.55 7.20 -0.15
N ALA A 286 -10.48 6.28 0.09
CA ALA A 286 -10.40 5.42 1.28
C ALA A 286 -9.34 4.34 1.04
N ASP A 287 -8.43 4.13 1.97
CA ASP A 287 -7.23 3.31 1.76
C ASP A 287 -7.08 2.28 2.89
N GLY A 288 -5.88 2.08 3.47
CA GLY A 288 -5.57 1.07 4.47
C GLY A 288 -6.62 0.91 5.58
N ASN A 289 -7.07 -0.34 5.79
CA ASN A 289 -7.98 -0.72 6.86
C ASN A 289 -7.23 -1.35 8.04
N MET A 290 -7.65 -1.02 9.26
CA MET A 290 -7.15 -1.58 10.51
C MET A 290 -8.34 -2.02 11.35
N PHE A 291 -8.60 -3.32 11.41
CA PHE A 291 -9.66 -3.85 12.27
C PHE A 291 -9.09 -4.23 13.64
N LEU A 292 -9.60 -3.56 14.67
CA LEU A 292 -9.25 -3.76 16.07
C LEU A 292 -10.37 -4.54 16.77
N PRO A 293 -10.28 -5.88 16.87
CA PRO A 293 -11.35 -6.68 17.45
C PRO A 293 -11.57 -6.34 18.93
N MET A 294 -12.82 -6.34 19.36
CA MET A 294 -13.23 -6.17 20.77
C MET A 294 -13.70 -7.47 21.42
N ASN A 295 -13.86 -8.53 20.63
CA ASN A 295 -14.19 -9.86 21.11
C ASN A 295 -13.40 -10.93 20.33
N GLN A 296 -13.32 -12.14 20.90
CA GLN A 296 -12.61 -13.26 20.26
C GLN A 296 -13.26 -13.71 18.96
N ALA A 297 -14.59 -13.58 18.86
CA ALA A 297 -15.35 -13.91 17.66
C ALA A 297 -15.08 -12.95 16.49
N GLY A 298 -14.32 -11.86 16.72
CA GLY A 298 -14.05 -10.82 15.73
C GLY A 298 -15.32 -10.28 15.08
N SER A 299 -16.46 -10.35 15.78
CA SER A 299 -17.78 -9.95 15.29
C SER A 299 -18.13 -8.52 15.68
N GLU A 300 -17.25 -7.86 16.45
CA GLU A 300 -17.35 -6.45 16.77
C GLU A 300 -15.96 -5.86 17.02
N GLY A 301 -15.78 -4.58 16.70
CA GLY A 301 -14.50 -3.91 16.86
C GLY A 301 -14.48 -2.52 16.26
N TYR A 302 -13.34 -1.84 16.41
CA TYR A 302 -13.09 -0.59 15.71
C TYR A 302 -12.46 -0.88 14.35
N LEU A 303 -13.09 -0.43 13.27
CA LEU A 303 -12.49 -0.35 11.95
C LEU A 303 -11.95 1.06 11.77
N LEU A 304 -10.62 1.19 11.72
CA LEU A 304 -9.98 2.42 11.30
C LEU A 304 -9.70 2.32 9.79
N THR A 305 -9.99 3.38 9.05
CA THR A 305 -9.74 3.45 7.61
C THR A 305 -9.01 4.72 7.28
N ASN A 306 -7.86 4.57 6.62
CA ASN A 306 -7.04 5.65 6.11
C ASN A 306 -7.73 6.39 4.95
N TYR A 307 -7.33 7.64 4.75
CA TYR A 307 -7.71 8.46 3.61
C TYR A 307 -6.47 9.07 2.97
N GLU A 308 -6.20 8.64 1.73
CA GLU A 308 -4.98 8.94 0.98
C GLU A 308 -5.09 10.29 0.25
N CYS A 309 -5.33 11.36 1.01
CA CYS A 309 -5.38 12.73 0.50
C CYS A 309 -4.28 13.60 1.12
N THR A 310 -4.18 14.84 0.64
CA THR A 310 -3.39 15.89 1.29
C THR A 310 -4.29 17.06 1.70
N PRO A 311 -4.43 17.34 3.00
CA PRO A 311 -4.01 16.51 4.14
C PRO A 311 -4.66 15.12 4.15
N GLY A 312 -3.99 14.16 4.78
CA GLY A 312 -4.47 12.80 4.98
C GLY A 312 -5.47 12.73 6.14
N GLY A 313 -6.07 11.57 6.35
CA GLY A 313 -6.95 11.37 7.51
C GLY A 313 -7.22 9.91 7.82
N VAL A 314 -7.90 9.70 8.94
CA VAL A 314 -8.32 8.37 9.39
C VAL A 314 -9.75 8.49 9.91
N SER A 315 -10.65 7.60 9.49
CA SER A 315 -11.92 7.39 10.20
C SER A 315 -11.76 6.29 11.24
N MET A 316 -12.50 6.37 12.34
CA MET A 316 -12.61 5.31 13.33
C MET A 316 -14.07 4.97 13.55
N LEU A 317 -14.45 3.74 13.20
CA LEU A 317 -15.84 3.27 13.18
C LEU A 317 -15.99 2.11 14.15
N TYR A 318 -16.94 2.18 15.07
CA TYR A 318 -17.36 0.99 15.80
C TYR A 318 -18.30 0.18 14.90
N ILE A 319 -17.87 -1.00 14.49
CA ILE A 319 -18.65 -1.91 13.65
C ILE A 319 -18.99 -3.19 14.39
N GLN A 320 -20.17 -3.72 14.12
CA GLN A 320 -20.66 -4.95 14.74
C GLN A 320 -21.47 -5.76 13.73
N GLN A 321 -21.26 -7.07 13.73
CA GLN A 321 -22.07 -8.02 12.99
C GLN A 321 -23.37 -8.31 13.73
N ASP A 322 -24.49 -8.14 13.02
CA ASP A 322 -25.84 -8.46 13.45
C ASP A 322 -26.13 -9.97 13.34
N GLY A 323 -27.21 -10.40 13.98
CA GLY A 323 -27.61 -11.82 14.03
C GLY A 323 -28.00 -12.44 12.68
N ASP A 324 -28.18 -11.61 11.65
CA ASP A 324 -28.40 -12.02 10.26
C ASP A 324 -27.10 -12.11 9.43
N GLY A 325 -25.95 -11.83 10.05
CA GLY A 325 -24.63 -11.87 9.43
C GLY A 325 -24.21 -10.58 8.72
N LEU A 326 -25.08 -9.57 8.67
CA LEU A 326 -24.74 -8.25 8.13
C LEU A 326 -23.96 -7.43 9.14
N TRP A 327 -23.17 -6.49 8.66
CA TRP A 327 -22.39 -5.59 9.51
C TRP A 327 -23.03 -4.21 9.58
N ALA A 328 -22.91 -3.55 10.72
CA ALA A 328 -23.44 -2.23 10.92
C ALA A 328 -22.43 -1.32 11.60
N VAL A 329 -22.36 -0.09 11.13
CA VAL A 329 -21.66 1.00 11.81
C VAL A 329 -22.56 1.51 12.94
N ARG A 330 -22.14 1.29 14.18
CA ARG A 330 -22.90 1.67 15.38
C ARG A 330 -22.61 3.10 15.81
N GLU A 331 -21.37 3.54 15.63
CA GLU A 331 -20.91 4.91 15.85
C GLU A 331 -19.57 5.12 15.13
N GLY A 332 -19.13 6.36 15.00
CA GLY A 332 -17.80 6.66 14.50
C GLY A 332 -17.61 8.13 14.18
N ASP A 333 -16.36 8.51 13.99
CA ASP A 333 -15.95 9.87 13.67
C ASP A 333 -14.67 9.85 12.82
N MET A 334 -14.32 11.01 12.25
CA MET A 334 -13.00 11.23 11.68
C MET A 334 -12.03 11.57 12.83
N VAL A 335 -10.82 11.05 12.79
CA VAL A 335 -9.78 11.36 13.77
C VAL A 335 -9.27 12.79 13.52
N ASP A 336 -9.27 13.61 14.58
CA ASP A 336 -8.74 14.98 14.52
C ASP A 336 -7.23 15.01 14.78
N PHE A 337 -6.46 15.21 13.71
CA PHE A 337 -5.01 15.37 13.76
C PHE A 337 -4.56 16.83 13.89
N ALA A 338 -5.46 17.80 14.13
CA ALA A 338 -5.12 19.22 14.23
C ALA A 338 -4.04 19.52 15.29
N ALA A 339 -4.04 18.76 16.39
CA ALA A 339 -3.04 18.91 17.47
C ALA A 339 -1.59 18.61 17.01
N VAL A 340 -1.41 17.89 15.90
CA VAL A 340 -0.12 17.55 15.29
C VAL A 340 0.05 18.16 13.88
N ASN A 341 -0.76 19.16 13.52
CA ASN A 341 -0.80 19.82 12.21
C ASN A 341 -1.31 18.95 11.05
N GLY A 342 -2.07 17.90 11.34
CA GLY A 342 -2.60 16.99 10.32
C GLY A 342 -1.63 15.85 9.99
N THR A 343 -2.03 15.07 8.99
CA THR A 343 -1.23 13.97 8.42
C THR A 343 -1.14 14.13 6.91
N TRP A 344 -0.34 13.29 6.25
CA TRP A 344 -0.08 13.33 4.81
C TRP A 344 -0.34 11.96 4.17
N HIS A 345 -1.17 11.88 3.13
CA HIS A 345 -1.38 10.66 2.33
C HIS A 345 -1.39 9.36 3.14
N ASN A 346 -2.32 9.24 4.09
CA ASN A 346 -2.43 8.01 4.86
C ASN A 346 -2.80 6.87 3.90
N CYS A 347 -1.86 5.95 3.65
CA CYS A 347 -1.96 4.89 2.64
C CYS A 347 -1.99 3.53 3.33
N PHE A 348 -0.82 2.89 3.50
CA PHE A 348 -0.71 1.57 4.12
C PHE A 348 -1.13 1.54 5.58
N ALA A 349 -1.62 0.37 6.01
CA ALA A 349 -2.18 0.12 7.33
C ALA A 349 -1.67 -1.20 7.91
N SER A 350 -1.42 -1.20 9.22
CA SER A 350 -1.17 -2.45 9.96
C SER A 350 -1.74 -2.39 11.37
N VAL A 351 -1.87 -3.56 12.00
CA VAL A 351 -2.35 -3.68 13.38
C VAL A 351 -1.27 -4.36 14.21
N THR A 352 -0.91 -3.74 15.33
CA THR A 352 0.06 -4.30 16.28
C THR A 352 -0.51 -5.50 17.05
N PRO A 353 0.33 -6.41 17.57
CA PRO A 353 -0.11 -7.51 18.43
C PRO A 353 -0.83 -7.08 19.72
N TRP A 354 -0.69 -5.81 20.14
CA TRP A 354 -1.38 -5.22 21.28
C TRP A 354 -2.57 -4.33 20.88
N ASN A 355 -3.17 -4.61 19.72
CA ASN A 355 -4.45 -4.04 19.26
C ASN A 355 -4.45 -2.53 19.07
N THR A 356 -3.38 -1.99 18.47
CA THR A 356 -3.26 -0.59 18.04
C THR A 356 -3.10 -0.53 16.53
N GLY A 357 -3.87 0.34 15.86
CA GLY A 357 -3.74 0.61 14.43
C GLY A 357 -2.53 1.51 14.13
N LEU A 358 -1.81 1.19 13.08
CA LEU A 358 -0.69 1.97 12.55
C LEU A 358 -1.04 2.43 11.14
N SER A 359 -1.15 3.75 10.98
CA SER A 359 -1.31 4.41 9.68
C SER A 359 0.04 4.88 9.16
N SER A 360 0.28 4.75 7.86
CA SER A 360 1.54 5.13 7.22
C SER A 360 1.31 6.29 6.25
N GLU A 361 2.13 7.34 6.35
CA GLU A 361 2.12 8.47 5.43
C GLU A 361 2.97 8.13 4.19
N GLU A 362 2.37 8.09 3.00
CA GLU A 362 3.08 7.96 1.74
C GLU A 362 3.63 9.33 1.29
N LEU A 363 4.77 9.37 0.61
CA LEU A 363 5.33 10.60 0.01
C LEU A 363 5.35 11.83 0.96
N PRO A 364 5.88 11.71 2.18
CA PRO A 364 5.89 12.82 3.13
C PRO A 364 6.68 14.03 2.57
N PRO A 365 6.31 15.26 2.99
CA PRO A 365 6.76 16.53 2.39
C PRO A 365 8.26 16.85 2.49
#